data_AF-A0A7S3RPA1-F1
#
_entry.id   AF-A0A7S3RPA1-F1
#
_cell.length_a   1.000
_cell.length_b   1.000
_cell.length_c   1.000
_cell.angle_alpha   90.00
_cell.angle_beta   90.00
_cell.angle_gamma   90.00
#
_symmetry.space_group_name_H-M   'P 1'
#
loop_
_entity.id
_entity.type
_entity.pdbx_description
1 polymer ?
#
loop_
_entity_poly.entity_id
_entity_poly.type
_entity_poly.pdbx_seq_one_letter_code
_entity_poly.pdbx_strand_id
1 'polypeptide(L)'
;MHKNIVNAIGEEYHAEKERRQSVRLSLRSSVSSSAPTSPARESPASSPAKVGAGAKSAAEPAPLAEVSDSASESDDDDDADSAAADAPKPLQLGISGRDLVTHAKPVLPLAKRIETVMGDAEQVAGLIQLATPRQGSAAAAGAITPRSNRLVSDQLRQLEEMRQQLEALRNENRELKLQTGGELSADQDEKVLQEFLVKLRAVLEMRSEGRFEQQLFDEYNGGLVQLSDEHLRELYSSFMLIYVEEYDEAVLERLGIGEPDETTVGFAEMMTIKLGELMDQPRQVRIQAFQAAQKKKEDQAKELLKKKEREKEEAAKMAAQVAVNGRIASSMKKYWAALSNGEGDVSEVRRFRRKPELGLLVSSTEDIKKISPYNWRNMGCSGLTEQELRCLLVRLGEPGMPGQADEFKKMIIARLGTKSPTDAQVLAMCSPPGAAKAPPPPPPQIG
;
A
#
# COMPACT_ATOMS: atom_id res chain seq x y z
N MET A 1 23.10 -38.78 24.10
CA MET A 1 21.79 -39.42 23.84
C MET A 1 20.76 -38.48 23.21
N HIS A 2 20.63 -37.21 23.61
CA HIS A 2 19.63 -36.29 23.02
C HIS A 2 19.82 -35.93 21.54
N LYS A 3 21.05 -35.83 21.03
CA LYS A 3 21.30 -35.58 19.59
C LYS A 3 20.81 -36.71 18.67
N ASN A 4 20.74 -37.94 19.17
CA ASN A 4 20.28 -39.08 18.36
C ASN A 4 18.76 -39.15 18.25
N ILE A 5 18.03 -38.57 19.22
CA ILE A 5 16.55 -38.56 19.23
C ILE A 5 16.03 -37.47 18.27
N VAL A 6 16.65 -36.29 18.26
CA VAL A 6 16.28 -35.21 17.33
C VAL A 6 16.53 -35.59 15.87
N ASN A 7 17.63 -36.28 15.58
CA ASN A 7 17.90 -36.77 14.22
C ASN A 7 16.93 -37.89 13.81
N ALA A 8 16.56 -38.79 14.73
CA ALA A 8 15.57 -39.84 14.45
C ALA A 8 14.17 -39.27 14.16
N ILE A 9 13.75 -38.24 14.89
CA ILE A 9 12.46 -37.56 14.65
C ILE A 9 12.48 -36.80 13.32
N GLY A 10 13.61 -36.18 12.96
CA GLY A 10 13.77 -35.51 11.67
C GLY A 10 13.71 -36.48 10.48
N GLU A 11 14.35 -37.64 10.59
CA GLU A 11 14.34 -38.67 9.55
C GLU A 11 12.95 -39.30 9.39
N GLU A 12 12.22 -39.52 10.49
CA GLU A 12 10.86 -40.06 10.47
C GLU A 12 9.85 -39.05 9.86
N TYR A 13 10.03 -37.75 10.12
CA TYR A 13 9.22 -36.68 9.52
C TYR A 13 9.43 -36.57 7.99
N HIS A 14 10.68 -36.69 7.53
CA HIS A 14 10.98 -36.67 6.09
C HIS A 14 10.41 -37.91 5.36
N ALA A 15 10.52 -39.09 5.98
CA ALA A 15 9.94 -40.33 5.42
C ALA A 15 8.41 -40.29 5.33
N GLU A 16 7.74 -39.70 6.32
CA GLU A 16 6.27 -39.56 6.32
C GLU A 16 5.79 -38.50 5.31
N LYS A 17 6.57 -37.42 5.11
CA LYS A 17 6.30 -36.43 4.06
C LYS A 17 6.40 -37.04 2.66
N GLU A 18 7.38 -37.90 2.40
CA GLU A 18 7.52 -38.60 1.12
C GLU A 18 6.40 -39.64 0.89
N ARG A 19 5.98 -40.37 1.93
CA ARG A 19 4.80 -41.25 1.84
C ARG A 19 3.54 -40.49 1.45
N ARG A 20 3.27 -39.36 2.10
CA ARG A 20 2.08 -38.54 1.82
C ARG A 20 2.09 -37.95 0.41
N GLN A 21 3.26 -37.55 -0.10
CA GLN A 21 3.40 -37.12 -1.49
C GLN A 21 3.17 -38.26 -2.48
N SER A 22 3.68 -39.46 -2.20
CA SER A 22 3.49 -40.64 -3.05
C SER A 22 2.02 -41.10 -3.09
N VAL A 23 1.32 -41.08 -1.95
CA VAL A 23 -0.13 -41.36 -1.89
C VAL A 23 -0.94 -40.31 -2.67
N ARG A 24 -0.57 -39.03 -2.57
CA ARG A 24 -1.25 -37.94 -3.28
C ARG A 24 -1.05 -38.03 -4.80
N LEU A 25 0.12 -38.47 -5.26
CA LEU A 25 0.39 -38.73 -6.68
C LEU A 25 -0.34 -39.97 -7.21
N SER A 26 -0.47 -41.03 -6.40
CA SER A 26 -1.23 -42.23 -6.74
C SER A 26 -2.74 -41.96 -6.84
N LEU A 27 -3.29 -41.15 -5.93
CA LEU A 27 -4.69 -40.71 -6.00
C LEU A 27 -4.94 -39.82 -7.23
N ARG A 28 -3.97 -38.99 -7.63
CA ARG A 28 -4.09 -38.15 -8.83
C ARG A 28 -4.06 -38.96 -10.14
N SER A 29 -3.29 -40.05 -10.21
CA SER A 29 -3.30 -40.91 -11.40
C SER A 29 -4.58 -41.76 -11.50
N SER A 30 -5.19 -42.09 -10.35
CA SER A 30 -6.43 -42.87 -10.26
C SER A 30 -7.67 -42.10 -10.75
N VAL A 31 -7.69 -40.77 -10.59
CA VAL A 31 -8.84 -39.92 -10.97
C VAL A 31 -8.82 -39.55 -12.46
N SER A 32 -7.72 -39.77 -13.17
CA SER A 32 -7.61 -39.42 -14.60
C SER A 32 -8.04 -40.54 -15.57
N SER A 33 -8.44 -41.73 -15.09
CA SER A 33 -8.76 -42.89 -15.97
C SER A 33 -10.26 -43.25 -16.09
N SER A 34 -11.17 -42.47 -15.49
CA SER A 34 -12.61 -42.76 -15.55
C SER A 34 -13.44 -41.57 -16.06
N ALA A 35 -13.31 -41.28 -17.36
CA ALA A 35 -14.31 -40.51 -18.08
C ALA A 35 -15.36 -41.47 -18.66
N PRO A 36 -16.67 -41.36 -18.32
CA PRO A 36 -17.71 -42.13 -18.97
C PRO A 36 -18.09 -41.48 -20.30
N THR A 37 -18.09 -42.31 -21.34
CA THR A 37 -18.50 -41.99 -22.71
C THR A 37 -20.02 -42.09 -22.89
N SER A 38 -20.56 -41.17 -23.72
CA SER A 38 -21.78 -41.31 -24.58
C SER A 38 -23.18 -41.00 -23.99
N PRO A 39 -24.22 -40.73 -24.83
CA PRO A 39 -24.28 -40.16 -26.18
C PRO A 39 -25.39 -39.06 -26.40
N ALA A 40 -25.45 -38.55 -27.62
CA ALA A 40 -26.37 -37.52 -28.16
C ALA A 40 -27.87 -37.90 -28.24
N ARG A 41 -28.77 -36.91 -28.10
CA ARG A 41 -29.85 -36.59 -29.07
C ARG A 41 -30.78 -35.40 -28.68
N GLU A 42 -31.06 -34.58 -29.71
CA GLU A 42 -32.32 -33.88 -30.07
C GLU A 42 -32.89 -32.72 -29.22
N SER A 43 -32.92 -31.54 -29.86
CA SER A 43 -33.84 -30.42 -29.58
C SER A 43 -35.26 -30.73 -30.09
N PRO A 44 -36.31 -30.04 -29.58
CA PRO A 44 -36.73 -28.79 -30.23
C PRO A 44 -37.24 -27.68 -29.29
N ALA A 45 -37.37 -26.49 -29.86
CA ALA A 45 -37.79 -25.23 -29.26
C ALA A 45 -39.29 -25.16 -28.90
N SER A 46 -39.62 -24.42 -27.82
CA SER A 46 -40.79 -23.53 -27.70
C SER A 46 -40.79 -22.80 -26.34
N SER A 47 -40.81 -21.47 -26.36
CA SER A 47 -41.24 -20.61 -25.22
C SER A 47 -42.79 -20.41 -25.29
N PRO A 48 -43.50 -19.64 -24.41
CA PRO A 48 -43.09 -18.83 -23.25
C PRO A 48 -44.01 -18.91 -21.98
N ALA A 49 -43.62 -18.14 -20.94
CA ALA A 49 -44.47 -17.40 -19.98
C ALA A 49 -44.74 -17.93 -18.54
N LYS A 50 -44.10 -17.23 -17.58
CA LYS A 50 -44.66 -16.46 -16.43
C LYS A 50 -45.13 -17.15 -15.11
N VAL A 51 -44.57 -16.58 -14.02
CA VAL A 51 -45.02 -16.43 -12.61
C VAL A 51 -44.76 -17.58 -11.62
N GLY A 52 -44.04 -17.24 -10.54
CA GLY A 52 -44.41 -17.72 -9.18
C GLY A 52 -43.27 -18.20 -8.27
N ALA A 53 -42.77 -17.27 -7.44
CA ALA A 53 -42.32 -17.42 -6.05
C ALA A 53 -41.60 -18.71 -5.57
N GLY A 54 -40.42 -18.52 -4.95
CA GLY A 54 -39.83 -19.51 -4.06
C GLY A 54 -38.43 -19.15 -3.61
N ALA A 55 -38.29 -18.66 -2.38
CA ALA A 55 -37.02 -18.47 -1.69
C ALA A 55 -36.22 -19.77 -1.60
N LYS A 56 -34.89 -19.70 -1.77
CA LYS A 56 -33.92 -20.52 -1.01
C LYS A 56 -32.47 -20.13 -1.30
N SER A 57 -31.77 -19.92 -0.19
CA SER A 57 -30.41 -20.37 0.13
C SER A 57 -29.21 -19.71 -0.54
N ALA A 58 -28.39 -19.18 0.36
CA ALA A 58 -27.00 -18.80 0.23
C ALA A 58 -26.17 -19.79 -0.61
N ALA A 59 -25.44 -19.22 -1.57
CA ALA A 59 -24.31 -19.87 -2.22
C ALA A 59 -23.03 -19.29 -1.60
N GLU A 60 -22.44 -20.10 -0.74
CA GLU A 60 -20.99 -20.35 -0.59
C GLU A 60 -20.06 -19.51 -1.49
N PRO A 61 -19.21 -18.63 -0.93
CA PRO A 61 -18.07 -18.10 -1.67
C PRO A 61 -16.89 -19.08 -1.60
N ALA A 62 -16.42 -19.47 -2.78
CA ALA A 62 -15.22 -20.27 -3.00
C ALA A 62 -13.97 -19.71 -2.30
N PRO A 63 -13.02 -20.56 -1.87
CA PRO A 63 -11.78 -20.11 -1.23
C PRO A 63 -10.88 -19.46 -2.30
N LEU A 64 -10.64 -18.16 -2.15
CA LEU A 64 -9.65 -17.45 -2.97
C LEU A 64 -8.25 -17.85 -2.51
N ALA A 65 -7.54 -18.44 -3.46
CA ALA A 65 -6.15 -18.83 -3.39
C ALA A 65 -5.24 -17.65 -2.99
N GLU A 66 -4.26 -17.99 -2.17
CA GLU A 66 -3.11 -17.16 -1.85
C GLU A 66 -2.40 -16.71 -3.13
N VAL A 67 -2.17 -15.41 -3.23
CA VAL A 67 -1.43 -14.79 -4.31
C VAL A 67 0.07 -15.06 -4.05
N SER A 68 0.56 -16.20 -4.52
CA SER A 68 1.99 -16.44 -4.71
C SER A 68 2.46 -15.66 -5.94
N ASP A 69 3.04 -14.48 -5.72
CA ASP A 69 3.81 -13.81 -6.76
C ASP A 69 5.18 -14.48 -6.90
N SER A 70 5.30 -15.31 -7.94
CA SER A 70 6.57 -15.82 -8.46
C SER A 70 6.92 -15.10 -9.77
N ALA A 71 8.10 -14.48 -9.72
CA ALA A 71 9.05 -14.20 -10.81
C ALA A 71 8.65 -13.31 -12.00
N SER A 72 9.47 -12.27 -12.20
CA SER A 72 9.86 -11.84 -13.54
C SER A 72 11.34 -11.43 -13.49
N GLU A 73 12.21 -12.40 -13.72
CA GLU A 73 13.56 -12.14 -14.24
C GLU A 73 13.39 -11.53 -15.64
N SER A 74 13.92 -10.34 -15.83
CA SER A 74 14.21 -9.80 -17.16
C SER A 74 15.70 -9.53 -17.21
N ASP A 75 16.41 -10.45 -17.86
CA ASP A 75 17.73 -10.25 -18.43
C ASP A 75 17.65 -9.13 -19.46
N ASP A 76 18.37 -8.04 -19.23
CA ASP A 76 18.83 -7.11 -20.26
C ASP A 76 20.30 -6.79 -19.94
N ASP A 77 21.18 -7.54 -20.62
CA ASP A 77 22.59 -7.25 -20.78
C ASP A 77 22.82 -6.20 -21.89
N ASP A 78 23.99 -5.56 -21.83
CA ASP A 78 24.60 -4.57 -22.73
C ASP A 78 24.15 -3.11 -22.47
N ASP A 79 25.00 -2.13 -22.11
CA ASP A 79 26.37 -1.89 -22.57
C ASP A 79 27.13 -0.97 -21.59
N ALA A 80 28.45 -1.18 -21.55
CA ALA A 80 29.40 -0.46 -20.74
C ALA A 80 29.63 0.98 -21.22
N ASP A 81 29.68 1.94 -20.29
CA ASP A 81 30.54 3.11 -20.47
C ASP A 81 31.22 3.50 -19.14
N SER A 82 32.54 3.42 -19.20
CA SER A 82 33.48 3.61 -18.10
C SER A 82 33.67 5.09 -17.77
N ALA A 83 33.28 5.51 -16.57
CA ALA A 83 33.73 6.76 -15.97
C ALA A 83 34.08 6.52 -14.49
N ALA A 84 35.37 6.62 -14.19
CA ALA A 84 35.92 6.56 -12.85
C ALA A 84 35.33 7.67 -11.96
N ALA A 85 34.75 7.30 -10.80
CA ALA A 85 34.37 8.24 -9.75
C ALA A 85 34.55 7.63 -8.36
N ASP A 86 35.62 8.10 -7.73
CA ASP A 86 35.90 8.25 -6.29
C ASP A 86 35.08 7.46 -5.25
N ALA A 87 35.81 6.68 -4.44
CA ALA A 87 35.31 6.08 -3.21
C ALA A 87 34.96 7.15 -2.16
N PRO A 88 33.80 7.06 -1.46
CA PRO A 88 33.48 8.00 -0.41
C PRO A 88 34.40 7.79 0.80
N LYS A 89 35.20 8.81 1.12
CA LYS A 89 36.01 8.91 2.35
C LYS A 89 35.12 8.81 3.59
N PRO A 90 35.55 8.11 4.65
CA PRO A 90 34.85 8.13 5.93
C PRO A 90 34.88 9.54 6.52
N LEU A 91 33.71 10.07 6.86
CA LEU A 91 33.55 11.30 7.62
C LEU A 91 34.17 11.11 9.02
N GLN A 92 35.39 11.59 9.21
CA GLN A 92 35.98 11.81 10.53
C GLN A 92 35.19 12.93 11.22
N LEU A 93 34.21 12.55 12.04
CA LEU A 93 33.70 13.43 13.09
C LEU A 93 34.84 13.64 14.10
N GLY A 94 35.46 14.81 14.02
CA GLY A 94 36.56 15.23 14.88
C GLY A 94 36.11 15.49 16.32
N ILE A 95 35.91 14.42 17.09
CA ILE A 95 35.87 14.48 18.55
C ILE A 95 37.05 13.64 19.03
N SER A 96 38.11 14.31 19.50
CA SER A 96 39.29 13.60 19.99
C SER A 96 38.96 12.97 21.35
N GLY A 97 39.54 11.81 21.66
CA GLY A 97 39.38 11.15 22.96
C GLY A 97 39.86 11.99 24.16
N ARG A 98 40.54 13.12 23.93
CA ARG A 98 40.90 14.09 24.98
C ARG A 98 39.73 15.01 25.37
N ASP A 99 38.79 15.28 24.47
CA ASP A 99 37.66 16.19 24.72
C ASP A 99 36.53 15.52 25.53
N LEU A 100 36.52 14.18 25.60
CA LEU A 100 35.61 13.41 26.47
C LEU A 100 36.05 13.40 27.95
N VAL A 101 37.32 13.68 28.24
CA VAL A 101 37.87 13.60 29.61
C VAL A 101 37.72 14.94 30.36
N THR A 102 37.65 16.07 29.66
CA THR A 102 37.57 17.41 30.27
C THR A 102 36.15 17.85 30.64
N HIS A 103 35.11 17.22 30.08
CA HIS A 103 33.70 17.50 30.40
C HIS A 103 32.98 16.39 31.19
N ALA A 104 33.69 15.33 31.58
CA ALA A 104 33.16 14.32 32.48
C ALA A 104 33.10 14.88 33.92
N LYS A 105 31.92 15.30 34.36
CA LYS A 105 31.67 15.51 35.80
C LYS A 105 31.99 14.21 36.55
N PRO A 106 32.70 14.25 37.69
CA PRO A 106 33.08 13.03 38.40
C PRO A 106 31.84 12.26 38.82
N VAL A 107 31.69 11.05 38.29
CA VAL A 107 30.66 10.10 38.71
C VAL A 107 31.06 9.60 40.09
N LEU A 108 30.45 10.17 41.14
CA LEU A 108 30.57 9.60 42.48
C LEU A 108 30.07 8.14 42.45
N PRO A 109 30.81 7.19 43.06
CA PRO A 109 30.40 5.79 43.16
C PRO A 109 28.99 5.66 43.74
N LEU A 110 28.21 4.69 43.26
CA LEU A 110 26.81 4.46 43.64
C LEU A 110 26.60 4.45 45.17
N ALA A 111 27.57 3.91 45.93
CA ALA A 111 27.56 3.89 47.39
C ALA A 111 27.58 5.30 48.03
N LYS A 112 28.32 6.27 47.45
CA LYS A 112 28.34 7.66 47.93
C LYS A 112 27.10 8.45 47.52
N ARG A 113 26.43 8.08 46.41
CA ARG A 113 25.12 8.64 46.04
C ARG A 113 24.01 8.17 46.98
N ILE A 114 24.10 6.93 47.45
CA ILE A 114 23.15 6.40 48.44
C ILE A 114 23.38 7.07 49.80
N GLU A 115 24.63 7.28 50.25
CA GLU A 115 24.91 8.04 51.48
C GLU A 115 24.46 9.51 51.43
N THR A 116 24.58 10.19 50.28
CA THR A 116 24.10 11.58 50.15
C THR A 116 22.58 11.67 50.12
N VAL A 117 21.89 10.73 49.46
CA VAL A 117 20.42 10.68 49.45
C VAL A 117 19.85 10.21 50.80
N MET A 118 20.55 9.34 51.54
CA MET A 118 20.16 8.94 52.89
C MET A 118 20.44 10.02 53.94
N GLY A 119 21.53 10.78 53.80
CA GLY A 119 21.82 11.94 54.68
C GLY A 119 20.78 13.05 54.55
N ASP A 120 20.27 13.29 53.34
CA ASP A 120 19.18 14.25 53.10
C ASP A 120 17.83 13.72 53.61
N ALA A 121 17.59 12.41 53.52
CA ALA A 121 16.37 11.78 54.07
C ALA A 121 16.35 11.79 55.61
N GLU A 122 17.49 11.63 56.29
CA GLU A 122 17.59 11.76 57.76
C GLU A 122 17.45 13.22 58.23
N GLN A 123 17.93 14.20 57.46
CA GLN A 123 17.68 15.62 57.76
C GLN A 123 16.20 15.99 57.59
N VAL A 124 15.51 15.42 56.60
CA VAL A 124 14.06 15.61 56.39
C VAL A 124 13.24 14.87 57.45
N ALA A 125 13.64 13.66 57.87
CA ALA A 125 13.01 12.92 58.96
C ALA A 125 13.20 13.62 60.32
N GLY A 126 14.36 14.23 60.56
CA GLY A 126 14.64 15.06 61.74
C GLY A 126 13.81 16.35 61.80
N LEU A 127 13.53 16.98 60.64
CA LEU A 127 12.64 18.14 60.57
C LEU A 127 11.16 17.79 60.78
N ILE A 128 10.73 16.60 60.36
CA ILE A 128 9.34 16.13 60.53
C ILE A 128 9.07 15.74 62.00
N GLN A 129 10.05 15.24 62.76
CA GLN A 129 9.88 14.96 64.19
C GLN A 129 9.74 16.22 65.06
N LEU A 130 10.29 17.37 64.65
CA LEU A 130 10.12 18.65 65.35
C LEU A 130 8.75 19.31 65.13
N ALA A 131 7.94 18.79 64.19
CA ALA A 131 6.63 19.32 63.84
C ALA A 131 5.45 18.49 64.37
N THR A 132 5.69 17.53 65.28
CA THR A 132 4.61 16.83 66.00
C THR A 132 4.32 17.55 67.33
N PRO A 133 3.14 18.17 67.53
CA PRO A 133 2.82 18.81 68.79
C PRO A 133 2.55 17.73 69.85
N ARG A 134 3.48 17.59 70.79
CA ARG A 134 3.25 16.89 72.06
C ARG A 134 2.07 17.56 72.76
N GLN A 135 0.95 16.85 72.87
CA GLN A 135 -0.19 17.27 73.68
C GLN A 135 0.26 17.50 75.12
N GLY A 136 0.14 18.74 75.60
CA GLY A 136 0.31 19.08 77.00
C GLY A 136 0.96 20.44 77.21
N SER A 137 0.18 21.52 77.04
CA SER A 137 0.20 22.76 77.84
C SER A 137 -0.28 23.93 77.00
N ALA A 138 -1.49 24.39 77.28
CA ALA A 138 -2.03 25.62 76.75
C ALA A 138 -1.40 26.82 77.50
N ALA A 139 -0.46 27.51 76.86
CA ALA A 139 -0.17 28.95 77.06
C ALA A 139 1.05 29.38 76.23
N ALA A 140 0.85 29.71 74.94
CA ALA A 140 1.64 30.70 74.20
C ALA A 140 1.10 30.80 72.76
N ALA A 141 -0.01 31.50 72.58
CA ALA A 141 -0.37 32.06 71.29
C ALA A 141 0.65 33.15 70.93
N GLY A 142 1.44 32.95 69.86
CA GLY A 142 2.40 33.96 69.43
C GLY A 142 3.23 33.55 68.20
N ALA A 143 2.70 33.88 67.02
CA ALA A 143 3.43 34.07 65.75
C ALA A 143 4.03 32.83 65.04
N ILE A 144 3.18 31.93 64.54
CA ILE A 144 3.51 31.23 63.29
C ILE A 144 3.36 32.26 62.17
N THR A 145 4.49 32.74 61.65
CA THR A 145 4.52 33.78 60.62
C THR A 145 3.90 33.26 59.31
N PRO A 146 3.07 34.07 58.61
CA PRO A 146 2.43 33.69 57.34
C PRO A 146 3.42 33.38 56.20
N ARG A 147 4.72 33.66 56.42
CA ARG A 147 5.82 33.38 55.51
C ARG A 147 6.24 31.90 55.52
N SER A 148 6.12 31.22 56.66
CA SER A 148 6.48 29.79 56.80
C SER A 148 5.43 28.87 56.16
N ASN A 149 4.13 29.18 56.32
CA ASN A 149 3.06 28.44 55.64
C ASN A 149 3.12 28.57 54.10
N ARG A 150 3.54 29.73 53.57
CA ARG A 150 3.75 29.91 52.12
C ARG A 150 4.90 29.07 51.60
N LEU A 151 6.00 28.99 52.33
CA LEU A 151 7.16 28.20 51.95
C LEU A 151 6.85 26.69 51.93
N VAL A 152 6.10 26.21 52.93
CA VAL A 152 5.64 24.81 52.96
C VAL A 152 4.63 24.52 51.86
N SER A 153 3.69 25.43 51.56
CA SER A 153 2.77 25.24 50.43
C SER A 153 3.48 25.26 49.08
N ASP A 154 4.50 26.10 48.91
CA ASP A 154 5.31 26.15 47.68
C ASP A 154 6.13 24.88 47.50
N GLN A 155 6.69 24.33 48.58
CA GLN A 155 7.40 23.04 48.57
C GLN A 155 6.47 21.86 48.27
N LEU A 156 5.27 21.83 48.85
CA LEU A 156 4.27 20.80 48.54
C LEU A 156 3.83 20.88 47.06
N ARG A 157 3.64 22.09 46.53
CA ARG A 157 3.32 22.30 45.11
C ARG A 157 4.45 21.81 44.21
N GLN A 158 5.71 22.10 44.55
CA GLN A 158 6.88 21.61 43.82
C GLN A 158 7.01 20.08 43.88
N LEU A 159 6.74 19.46 45.04
CA LEU A 159 6.75 18.00 45.16
C LEU A 159 5.65 17.35 44.31
N GLU A 160 4.47 17.96 44.24
CA GLU A 160 3.38 17.48 43.41
C GLU A 160 3.69 17.66 41.91
N GLU A 161 4.25 18.80 41.52
CA GLU A 161 4.73 19.05 40.14
C GLU A 161 5.81 18.02 39.75
N MET A 162 6.78 17.74 40.63
CA MET A 162 7.80 16.72 40.36
C MET A 162 7.22 15.31 40.29
N ARG A 163 6.22 14.97 41.12
CA ARG A 163 5.53 13.67 41.03
C ARG A 163 4.83 13.50 39.70
N GLN A 164 4.10 14.52 39.24
CA GLN A 164 3.44 14.51 37.93
C GLN A 164 4.44 14.37 36.79
N GLN A 165 5.58 15.08 36.86
CA GLN A 165 6.64 14.95 35.86
C GLN A 165 7.27 13.55 35.84
N LEU A 166 7.53 12.95 37.01
CA LEU A 166 8.05 11.59 37.11
C LEU A 166 7.06 10.55 36.58
N GLU A 167 5.77 10.75 36.80
CA GLU A 167 4.73 9.88 36.26
C GLU A 167 4.61 10.01 34.74
N ALA A 168 4.65 11.24 34.21
CA ALA A 168 4.68 11.50 32.77
C ALA A 168 5.89 10.83 32.11
N LEU A 169 7.09 11.00 32.68
CA LEU A 169 8.31 10.36 32.17
C LEU A 169 8.26 8.84 32.26
N ARG A 170 7.65 8.27 33.30
CA ARG A 170 7.46 6.80 33.39
C ARG A 170 6.54 6.29 32.30
N ASN A 171 5.46 7.03 32.01
CA ASN A 171 4.53 6.69 30.94
C ASN A 171 5.20 6.79 29.55
N GLU A 172 5.97 7.85 29.31
CA GLU A 172 6.74 8.01 28.08
C GLU A 172 7.81 6.91 27.91
N ASN A 173 8.55 6.58 28.97
CA ASN A 173 9.54 5.52 28.92
C ASN A 173 8.90 4.14 28.66
N ARG A 174 7.71 3.90 29.24
CA ARG A 174 6.92 2.70 28.97
C ARG A 174 6.50 2.62 27.51
N GLU A 175 5.98 3.71 26.96
CA GLU A 175 5.56 3.78 25.56
C GLU A 175 6.73 3.53 24.61
N LEU A 176 7.88 4.16 24.86
CA LEU A 176 9.10 3.94 24.09
C LEU A 176 9.56 2.49 24.14
N LYS A 177 9.48 1.84 25.30
CA LYS A 177 9.81 0.41 25.44
C LYS A 177 8.85 -0.48 24.66
N LEU A 178 7.55 -0.19 24.66
CA LEU A 178 6.57 -0.92 23.85
C LEU A 178 6.85 -0.75 22.35
N GLN A 179 7.17 0.48 21.91
CA GLN A 179 7.46 0.77 20.51
C GLN A 179 8.78 0.18 20.01
N THR A 180 9.79 0.08 20.88
CA THR A 180 11.13 -0.41 20.54
C THR A 180 11.37 -1.87 20.90
N GLY A 181 10.45 -2.51 21.63
CA GLY A 181 10.60 -3.87 22.13
C GLY A 181 11.57 -4.01 23.31
N GLY A 182 11.72 -2.96 24.11
CA GLY A 182 12.53 -2.99 25.32
C GLY A 182 11.90 -3.82 26.44
N GLU A 183 12.71 -4.20 27.43
CA GLU A 183 12.25 -4.97 28.59
C GLU A 183 11.21 -4.20 29.42
N LEU A 184 10.07 -4.83 29.64
CA LEU A 184 8.99 -4.37 30.50
C LEU A 184 9.05 -5.08 31.85
N SER A 185 8.39 -4.54 32.87
CA SER A 185 8.20 -5.27 34.12
C SER A 185 7.18 -6.40 33.95
N ALA A 186 7.21 -7.42 34.81
CA ALA A 186 6.24 -8.52 34.78
C ALA A 186 4.78 -8.04 34.76
N ASP A 187 4.42 -7.08 35.63
CA ASP A 187 3.07 -6.49 35.67
C ASP A 187 2.67 -5.78 34.36
N GLN A 188 3.63 -5.34 33.57
CA GLN A 188 3.39 -4.67 32.28
C GLN A 188 3.24 -5.69 31.17
N ASP A 189 4.10 -6.73 31.14
CA ASP A 189 3.96 -7.81 30.16
C ASP A 189 2.64 -8.58 30.36
N GLU A 190 2.18 -8.76 31.60
CA GLU A 190 0.86 -9.33 31.89
C GLU A 190 -0.27 -8.46 31.33
N LYS A 191 -0.20 -7.14 31.48
CA LYS A 191 -1.20 -6.23 30.88
C LYS A 191 -1.22 -6.34 29.35
N VAL A 192 -0.05 -6.41 28.72
CA VAL A 192 0.06 -6.59 27.26
C VAL A 192 -0.56 -7.93 26.84
N LEU A 193 -0.35 -9.00 27.61
CA LEU A 193 -1.00 -10.29 27.38
C LEU A 193 -2.53 -10.19 27.48
N GLN A 194 -3.06 -9.56 28.53
CA GLN A 194 -4.51 -9.41 28.70
C GLN A 194 -5.14 -8.59 27.55
N GLU A 195 -4.49 -7.50 27.14
CA GLU A 195 -4.92 -6.71 25.98
C GLU A 195 -4.89 -7.53 24.69
N PHE A 196 -3.89 -8.40 24.52
CA PHE A 196 -3.80 -9.31 23.39
C PHE A 196 -4.92 -10.37 23.41
N LEU A 197 -5.22 -10.98 24.56
CA LEU A 197 -6.28 -11.99 24.69
C LEU A 197 -7.66 -11.41 24.36
N VAL A 198 -7.92 -10.15 24.69
CA VAL A 198 -9.14 -9.45 24.27
C VAL A 198 -9.23 -9.38 22.73
N LYS A 199 -8.14 -9.02 22.06
CA LYS A 199 -8.08 -8.97 20.58
C LYS A 199 -8.20 -10.35 19.95
N LEU A 200 -7.58 -11.36 20.55
CA LEU A 200 -7.67 -12.75 20.11
C LEU A 200 -9.13 -13.23 20.12
N ARG A 201 -9.85 -13.00 21.22
CA ARG A 201 -11.28 -13.34 21.30
C ARG A 201 -12.10 -12.66 20.21
N ALA A 202 -11.87 -11.37 19.97
CA ALA A 202 -12.57 -10.64 18.92
C ALA A 202 -12.28 -11.20 17.52
N VAL A 203 -11.05 -11.65 17.25
CA VAL A 203 -10.68 -12.30 15.98
C VAL A 203 -11.36 -13.66 15.82
N LEU A 204 -11.41 -14.45 16.89
CA LEU A 204 -12.08 -15.76 16.88
C LEU A 204 -13.58 -15.63 16.68
N GLU A 205 -14.23 -14.68 17.37
CA GLU A 205 -15.65 -14.37 17.19
C GLU A 205 -15.93 -13.94 15.75
N MET A 206 -15.17 -12.97 15.22
CA MET A 206 -15.27 -12.51 13.83
C MET A 206 -15.13 -13.66 12.82
N ARG A 207 -14.20 -14.60 13.06
CA ARG A 207 -13.99 -15.78 12.22
C ARG A 207 -15.13 -16.78 12.31
N SER A 208 -15.65 -17.04 13.51
CA SER A 208 -16.79 -17.94 13.73
C SER A 208 -18.05 -17.47 13.03
N GLU A 209 -18.21 -16.14 12.87
CA GLU A 209 -19.29 -15.53 12.10
C GLU A 209 -19.05 -15.51 10.58
N GLY A 210 -17.90 -16.01 10.11
CA GLY A 210 -17.51 -16.00 8.71
C GLY A 210 -17.21 -14.59 8.16
N ARG A 211 -16.92 -13.62 9.03
CA ARG A 211 -16.56 -12.25 8.67
C ARG A 211 -15.04 -12.08 8.65
N PHE A 212 -14.55 -11.10 7.89
CA PHE A 212 -13.14 -10.70 7.91
C PHE A 212 -12.98 -9.19 7.94
N GLU A 213 -12.43 -8.68 9.05
CA GLU A 213 -12.14 -7.27 9.25
C GLU A 213 -10.62 -7.05 9.33
N GLN A 214 -10.06 -6.44 8.28
CA GLN A 214 -8.61 -6.24 8.16
C GLN A 214 -8.02 -5.43 9.32
N GLN A 215 -8.73 -4.39 9.78
CA GLN A 215 -8.24 -3.52 10.85
C GLN A 215 -8.09 -4.30 12.17
N LEU A 216 -9.09 -5.09 12.55
CA LEU A 216 -9.05 -5.91 13.75
C LEU A 216 -7.92 -6.94 13.68
N PHE A 217 -7.70 -7.53 12.50
CA PHE A 217 -6.60 -8.48 12.30
C PHE A 217 -5.22 -7.81 12.34
N ASP A 218 -5.09 -6.58 11.83
CA ASP A 218 -3.85 -5.80 11.91
C ASP A 218 -3.54 -5.40 13.37
N GLU A 219 -4.55 -5.01 14.16
CA GLU A 219 -4.42 -4.71 15.59
C GLU A 219 -4.05 -5.95 16.42
N TYR A 220 -4.65 -7.10 16.09
CA TYR A 220 -4.30 -8.41 16.66
C TYR A 220 -2.84 -8.77 16.38
N ASN A 221 -2.40 -8.66 15.13
CA ASN A 221 -1.01 -8.94 14.75
C ASN A 221 -0.02 -7.99 15.42
N GLY A 222 -0.40 -6.71 15.56
CA GLY A 222 0.39 -5.73 16.31
C GLY A 222 0.53 -6.10 17.79
N GLY A 223 -0.54 -6.62 18.42
CA GLY A 223 -0.48 -7.14 19.79
C GLY A 223 0.39 -8.39 19.92
N LEU A 224 0.29 -9.32 18.96
CA LEU A 224 1.04 -10.58 18.95
C LEU A 224 2.55 -10.36 19.00
N VAL A 225 3.07 -9.44 18.17
CA VAL A 225 4.52 -9.16 18.12
C VAL A 225 5.03 -8.44 19.37
N GLN A 226 4.14 -7.81 20.14
CA GLN A 226 4.48 -7.13 21.38
C GLN A 226 4.56 -8.07 22.58
N LEU A 227 4.13 -9.32 22.48
CA LEU A 227 4.21 -10.24 23.61
C LEU A 227 5.65 -10.56 24.00
N SER A 228 5.88 -10.80 25.29
CA SER A 228 7.15 -11.34 25.79
C SER A 228 7.42 -12.72 25.20
N ASP A 229 8.68 -13.14 25.20
CA ASP A 229 9.07 -14.44 24.66
C ASP A 229 8.52 -15.60 25.51
N GLU A 230 8.26 -15.36 26.80
CA GLU A 230 7.60 -16.31 27.71
C GLU A 230 6.14 -16.51 27.31
N HIS A 231 5.38 -15.43 27.17
CA HIS A 231 3.97 -15.49 26.76
C HIS A 231 3.81 -16.07 25.35
N LEU A 232 4.74 -15.81 24.42
CA LEU A 232 4.72 -16.46 23.11
C LEU A 232 4.83 -17.98 23.21
N ARG A 233 5.77 -18.50 24.03
CA ARG A 233 5.94 -19.94 24.22
C ARG A 233 4.71 -20.57 24.83
N GLU A 234 4.12 -19.91 25.83
CA GLU A 234 2.87 -20.38 26.46
C GLU A 234 1.70 -20.42 25.47
N LEU A 235 1.55 -19.38 24.65
CA LEU A 235 0.53 -19.36 23.59
C LEU A 235 0.78 -20.46 22.56
N TYR A 236 2.03 -20.66 22.13
CA TYR A 236 2.38 -21.72 21.19
C TYR A 236 1.99 -23.09 21.74
N SER A 237 2.35 -23.40 22.98
CA SER A 237 1.95 -24.65 23.64
C SER A 237 0.43 -24.78 23.73
N SER A 238 -0.28 -23.70 24.08
CA SER A 238 -1.74 -23.72 24.20
C SER A 238 -2.44 -23.98 22.86
N PHE A 239 -2.03 -23.30 21.79
CA PHE A 239 -2.57 -23.53 20.45
C PHE A 239 -2.17 -24.90 19.88
N MET A 240 -0.98 -25.40 20.22
CA MET A 240 -0.56 -26.74 19.82
C MET A 240 -1.48 -27.81 20.43
N LEU A 241 -1.82 -27.69 21.72
CA LEU A 241 -2.75 -28.60 22.39
C LEU A 241 -4.15 -28.57 21.74
N ILE A 242 -4.63 -27.39 21.32
CA ILE A 242 -5.89 -27.27 20.57
C ILE A 242 -5.76 -27.98 19.21
N TYR A 243 -4.68 -27.72 18.48
CA TYR A 243 -4.46 -28.28 17.15
C TYR A 243 -4.34 -29.82 17.15
N VAL A 244 -3.71 -30.40 18.17
CA VAL A 244 -3.59 -31.87 18.32
C VAL A 244 -4.77 -32.51 19.05
N GLU A 245 -5.81 -31.73 19.37
CA GLU A 245 -7.02 -32.18 20.08
C GLU A 245 -6.75 -32.73 21.50
N GLU A 246 -5.63 -32.34 22.14
CA GLU A 246 -5.25 -32.73 23.52
C GLU A 246 -5.44 -31.58 24.53
N TYR A 247 -6.33 -30.63 24.25
CA TYR A 247 -6.58 -29.48 25.11
C TYR A 247 -7.40 -29.85 26.36
N ASP A 248 -7.14 -29.14 27.46
CA ASP A 248 -7.96 -29.19 28.67
C ASP A 248 -8.80 -27.92 28.82
N GLU A 249 -9.75 -27.94 29.76
CA GLU A 249 -10.64 -26.80 30.03
C GLU A 249 -9.86 -25.56 30.46
N ALA A 250 -8.71 -25.73 31.11
CA ALA A 250 -7.85 -24.63 31.54
C ALA A 250 -7.18 -23.90 30.36
N VAL A 251 -6.78 -24.61 29.30
CA VAL A 251 -6.25 -24.03 28.06
C VAL A 251 -7.33 -23.21 27.36
N LEU A 252 -8.55 -23.73 27.26
CA LEU A 252 -9.67 -23.03 26.64
C LEU A 252 -10.06 -21.77 27.43
N GLU A 253 -10.17 -21.86 28.76
CA GLU A 253 -10.49 -20.73 29.63
C GLU A 253 -9.44 -19.61 29.50
N ARG A 254 -8.15 -19.98 29.50
CA ARG A 254 -7.04 -19.03 29.36
C ARG A 254 -7.09 -18.27 28.04
N LEU A 255 -7.32 -18.97 26.94
CA LEU A 255 -7.41 -18.35 25.62
C LEU A 255 -8.76 -17.65 25.40
N GLY A 256 -9.74 -17.88 26.29
CA GLY A 256 -11.10 -17.37 26.18
C GLY A 256 -11.85 -17.97 25.00
N ILE A 257 -11.55 -19.23 24.68
CA ILE A 257 -12.14 -19.99 23.58
C ILE A 257 -13.26 -20.84 24.17
N GLY A 258 -14.39 -20.92 23.46
CA GLY A 258 -15.45 -21.88 23.78
C GLY A 258 -15.06 -23.31 23.41
N GLU A 259 -16.05 -24.16 23.14
CA GLU A 259 -15.79 -25.47 22.55
C GLU A 259 -15.18 -25.27 21.15
N PRO A 260 -13.96 -25.77 20.88
CA PRO A 260 -13.29 -25.51 19.62
C PRO A 260 -13.97 -26.28 18.48
N ASP A 261 -14.43 -25.53 17.49
CA ASP A 261 -14.98 -26.03 16.23
C ASP A 261 -13.89 -26.18 15.16
N GLU A 262 -14.23 -26.68 13.97
CA GLU A 262 -13.29 -26.83 12.85
C GLU A 262 -12.59 -25.51 12.49
N THR A 263 -13.29 -24.37 12.64
CA THR A 263 -12.72 -23.04 12.35
C THR A 263 -11.67 -22.62 13.38
N THR A 264 -11.88 -22.98 14.66
CA THR A 264 -10.95 -22.77 15.75
C THR A 264 -9.73 -23.69 15.62
N VAL A 265 -9.92 -24.96 15.26
CA VAL A 265 -8.81 -25.89 15.00
C VAL A 265 -7.95 -25.40 13.84
N GLY A 266 -8.56 -24.99 12.72
CA GLY A 266 -7.82 -24.40 11.60
C GLY A 266 -7.15 -23.06 11.95
N PHE A 267 -7.68 -22.31 12.93
CA PHE A 267 -7.01 -21.11 13.43
C PHE A 267 -5.80 -21.47 14.29
N ALA A 268 -5.94 -22.49 15.15
CA ALA A 268 -4.87 -23.00 15.97
C ALA A 268 -3.71 -23.54 15.11
N GLU A 269 -4.00 -24.27 14.03
CA GLU A 269 -3.00 -24.70 13.05
C GLU A 269 -2.20 -23.51 12.50
N MET A 270 -2.89 -22.53 11.92
CA MET A 270 -2.26 -21.30 11.39
C MET A 270 -1.43 -20.59 12.47
N MET A 271 -1.94 -20.51 13.69
CA MET A 271 -1.27 -19.85 14.80
C MET A 271 -0.03 -20.59 15.27
N THR A 272 -0.02 -21.91 15.31
CA THR A 272 1.19 -22.68 15.68
C THR A 272 2.31 -22.46 14.66
N ILE A 273 2.01 -22.42 13.36
CA ILE A 273 2.99 -22.10 12.32
C ILE A 273 3.56 -20.70 12.54
N LYS A 274 2.68 -19.70 12.67
CA LYS A 274 3.08 -18.30 12.84
C LYS A 274 3.87 -18.05 14.13
N LEU A 275 3.44 -18.64 15.24
CA LEU A 275 4.12 -18.53 16.52
C LEU A 275 5.48 -19.23 16.46
N GLY A 276 5.59 -20.36 15.78
CA GLY A 276 6.86 -21.06 15.55
C GLY A 276 7.90 -20.15 14.88
N GLU A 277 7.51 -19.41 13.85
CA GLU A 277 8.40 -18.44 13.17
C GLU A 277 8.81 -17.26 14.09
N LEU A 278 7.89 -16.80 14.94
CA LEU A 278 8.14 -15.69 15.86
C LEU A 278 8.97 -16.10 17.08
N MET A 279 8.94 -17.36 17.50
CA MET A 279 9.65 -17.85 18.68
C MET A 279 11.18 -17.77 18.53
N ASP A 280 11.70 -17.85 17.30
CA ASP A 280 13.12 -17.73 17.02
C ASP A 280 13.61 -16.27 16.97
N GLN A 281 12.69 -15.30 17.09
CA GLN A 281 12.98 -13.87 16.94
C GLN A 281 12.79 -13.12 18.27
N PRO A 282 13.79 -12.35 18.71
CA PRO A 282 13.63 -11.46 19.86
C PRO A 282 12.50 -10.44 19.64
N ARG A 283 11.79 -10.08 20.71
CA ARG A 283 10.68 -9.10 20.70
C ARG A 283 10.98 -7.83 19.87
N GLN A 284 12.15 -7.23 20.06
CA GLN A 284 12.56 -6.04 19.33
C GLN A 284 12.61 -6.26 17.81
N VAL A 285 13.11 -7.40 17.35
CA VAL A 285 13.18 -7.74 15.92
C VAL A 285 11.78 -7.94 15.35
N ARG A 286 10.90 -8.64 16.09
CA ARG A 286 9.50 -8.85 15.69
C ARG A 286 8.76 -7.52 15.50
N ILE A 287 8.89 -6.60 16.45
CA ILE A 287 8.24 -5.28 16.40
C ILE A 287 8.80 -4.44 15.25
N GLN A 288 10.13 -4.43 15.04
CA GLN A 288 10.74 -3.71 13.92
C GLN A 288 10.29 -4.27 12.56
N ALA A 289 10.25 -5.59 12.41
CA ALA A 289 9.77 -6.24 11.20
C ALA A 289 8.30 -5.89 10.90
N PHE A 290 7.44 -5.91 11.92
CA PHE A 290 6.04 -5.51 11.79
C PHE A 290 5.88 -4.05 11.39
N GLN A 291 6.62 -3.13 12.03
CA GLN A 291 6.60 -1.70 11.68
C GLN A 291 7.11 -1.45 10.26
N ALA A 292 8.17 -2.14 9.84
CA ALA A 292 8.70 -2.06 8.48
C ALA A 292 7.69 -2.56 7.44
N ALA A 293 7.00 -3.67 7.73
CA ALA A 293 5.95 -4.21 6.87
C ALA A 293 4.76 -3.25 6.75
N GLN A 294 4.30 -2.65 7.85
CA GLN A 294 3.24 -1.64 7.84
C GLN A 294 3.62 -0.42 7.01
N LYS A 295 4.83 0.12 7.22
CA LYS A 295 5.32 1.26 6.45
C LYS A 295 5.40 0.94 4.95
N LYS A 296 5.89 -0.25 4.59
CA LYS A 296 5.94 -0.71 3.20
C LYS A 296 4.53 -0.79 2.58
N LYS A 297 3.55 -1.32 3.30
CA LYS A 297 2.14 -1.40 2.86
C LYS A 297 1.56 0.00 2.63
N GLU A 298 1.81 0.94 3.54
CA GLU A 298 1.39 2.33 3.38
C GLU A 298 2.04 3.03 2.19
N ASP A 299 3.35 2.85 2.00
CA ASP A 299 4.10 3.47 0.92
C ASP A 299 3.63 2.93 -0.45
N GLN A 300 3.39 1.61 -0.55
CA GLN A 300 2.80 0.99 -1.72
C GLN A 300 1.39 1.53 -2.01
N ALA A 301 0.55 1.68 -0.98
CA ALA A 301 -0.80 2.25 -1.15
C ALA A 301 -0.74 3.71 -1.67
N LYS A 302 0.16 4.53 -1.11
CA LYS A 302 0.38 5.91 -1.56
C LYS A 302 0.91 5.98 -3.00
N GLU A 303 1.80 5.08 -3.38
CA GLU A 303 2.35 5.02 -4.74
C GLU A 303 1.28 4.61 -5.76
N LEU A 304 0.45 3.61 -5.45
CA LEU A 304 -0.67 3.20 -6.29
C LEU A 304 -1.69 4.33 -6.48
N LEU A 305 -1.99 5.10 -5.42
CA LEU A 305 -2.87 6.27 -5.52
C LEU A 305 -2.26 7.34 -6.44
N LYS A 306 -0.99 7.69 -6.24
CA LYS A 306 -0.28 8.65 -7.11
C LYS A 306 -0.24 8.19 -8.57
N LYS A 307 -0.02 6.90 -8.80
CA LYS A 307 -0.03 6.31 -10.16
C LYS A 307 -1.42 6.45 -10.80
N LYS A 308 -2.48 6.09 -10.07
CA LYS A 308 -3.87 6.25 -10.54
C LYS A 308 -4.23 7.71 -10.81
N GLU A 309 -3.75 8.65 -10.00
CA GLU A 309 -3.96 10.08 -10.23
C GLU A 309 -3.26 10.57 -11.49
N ARG A 310 -1.99 10.19 -11.70
CA ARG A 310 -1.25 10.51 -12.93
C ARG A 310 -1.93 9.92 -14.17
N GLU A 311 -2.35 8.66 -14.12
CA GLU A 311 -3.07 8.01 -15.21
C GLU A 311 -4.40 8.73 -15.52
N LYS A 312 -5.13 9.18 -14.50
CA LYS A 312 -6.36 9.98 -14.68
C LYS A 312 -6.07 11.34 -15.31
N GLU A 313 -5.02 12.04 -14.88
CA GLU A 313 -4.62 13.33 -15.45
C GLU A 313 -4.17 13.18 -16.92
N GLU A 314 -3.39 12.15 -17.22
CA GLU A 314 -2.95 11.84 -18.59
C GLU A 314 -4.13 11.45 -19.48
N ALA A 315 -5.05 10.62 -18.99
CA ALA A 315 -6.27 10.27 -19.69
C ALA A 315 -7.14 11.51 -19.96
N ALA A 316 -7.27 12.43 -19.01
CA ALA A 316 -8.01 13.68 -19.18
C ALA A 316 -7.36 14.59 -20.25
N LYS A 317 -6.02 14.71 -20.25
CA LYS A 317 -5.29 15.46 -21.29
C LYS A 317 -5.49 14.85 -22.68
N MET A 318 -5.42 13.53 -22.79
CA MET A 318 -5.66 12.81 -24.04
C MET A 318 -7.10 12.99 -24.52
N ALA A 319 -8.09 12.86 -23.64
CA ALA A 319 -9.50 13.07 -23.95
C ALA A 319 -9.77 14.51 -24.45
N ALA A 320 -9.17 15.52 -23.81
CA ALA A 320 -9.27 16.90 -24.25
C ALA A 320 -8.66 17.11 -25.65
N GLN A 321 -7.51 16.49 -25.94
CA GLN A 321 -6.89 16.57 -27.26
C GLN A 321 -7.74 15.90 -28.33
N VAL A 322 -8.35 14.75 -28.04
CA VAL A 322 -9.31 14.08 -28.95
C VAL A 322 -10.52 14.99 -29.22
N ALA A 323 -11.08 15.63 -28.19
CA ALA A 323 -12.21 16.55 -28.36
C ALA A 323 -11.85 17.77 -29.22
N VAL A 324 -10.65 18.36 -29.02
CA VAL A 324 -10.14 19.46 -29.87
C VAL A 324 -10.00 19.01 -31.32
N ASN A 325 -9.35 17.86 -31.55
CA ASN A 325 -9.16 17.34 -32.90
C ASN A 325 -10.51 17.04 -33.58
N GLY A 326 -11.47 16.49 -32.84
CA GLY A 326 -12.83 16.23 -33.32
C GLY A 326 -13.58 17.50 -33.75
N ARG A 327 -13.44 18.60 -33.00
CA ARG A 327 -14.01 19.91 -33.37
C ARG A 327 -13.44 20.42 -34.71
N ILE A 328 -12.12 20.38 -34.86
CA ILE A 328 -11.41 20.82 -36.08
C ILE A 328 -11.81 19.95 -37.28
N ALA A 329 -11.82 18.62 -37.11
CA ALA A 329 -12.19 17.70 -38.18
C ALA A 329 -13.64 17.91 -38.65
N SER A 330 -14.56 18.17 -37.71
CA SER A 330 -15.96 18.40 -38.01
C SER A 330 -16.18 19.70 -38.80
N SER A 331 -15.50 20.79 -38.43
CA SER A 331 -15.63 22.07 -39.14
C SER A 331 -15.04 22.00 -40.56
N MET A 332 -13.96 21.23 -40.74
CA MET A 332 -13.25 21.11 -42.01
C MET A 332 -13.83 20.06 -42.96
N LYS A 333 -14.76 19.23 -42.52
CA LYS A 333 -15.34 18.13 -43.32
C LYS A 333 -15.87 18.57 -44.68
N LYS A 334 -16.59 19.70 -44.74
CA LYS A 334 -17.14 20.24 -46.01
C LYS A 334 -16.05 20.76 -46.93
N TYR A 335 -14.98 21.34 -46.37
CA TYR A 335 -13.85 21.83 -47.14
C TYR A 335 -13.10 20.68 -47.83
N TRP A 336 -12.85 19.58 -47.12
CA TRP A 336 -12.20 18.40 -47.71
C TRP A 336 -13.03 17.79 -48.84
N ALA A 337 -14.36 17.71 -48.69
CA ALA A 337 -15.26 17.24 -49.73
C ALA A 337 -15.29 18.18 -50.96
N ALA A 338 -15.25 19.50 -50.77
CA ALA A 338 -15.15 20.45 -51.86
C ALA A 338 -13.84 20.27 -52.65
N LEU A 339 -12.70 20.16 -51.96
CA LEU A 339 -11.41 19.93 -52.60
C LEU A 339 -11.35 18.60 -53.38
N SER A 340 -11.96 17.53 -52.88
CA SER A 340 -12.03 16.25 -53.61
C SER A 340 -12.85 16.36 -54.89
N ASN A 341 -13.90 17.18 -54.88
CA ASN A 341 -14.73 17.45 -56.06
C ASN A 341 -14.06 18.44 -57.05
N GLY A 342 -12.91 19.01 -56.67
CA GLY A 342 -12.20 20.01 -57.48
C GLY A 342 -12.74 21.43 -57.31
N GLU A 343 -13.52 21.68 -56.27
CA GLU A 343 -14.08 22.99 -55.93
C GLU A 343 -13.16 23.70 -54.93
N GLY A 344 -12.95 25.01 -55.12
CA GLY A 344 -12.11 25.84 -54.26
C GLY A 344 -10.91 26.44 -54.98
N ASP A 345 -9.90 26.84 -54.21
CA ASP A 345 -8.68 27.41 -54.78
C ASP A 345 -7.90 26.38 -55.62
N VAL A 346 -7.46 26.80 -56.80
CA VAL A 346 -6.82 25.92 -57.80
C VAL A 346 -5.51 25.33 -57.25
N SER A 347 -4.79 26.08 -56.41
CA SER A 347 -3.55 25.61 -55.81
C SER A 347 -3.80 24.55 -54.74
N GLU A 348 -4.81 24.73 -53.90
CA GLU A 348 -5.23 23.76 -52.87
C GLU A 348 -5.84 22.49 -53.48
N VAL A 349 -6.67 22.59 -54.51
CA VAL A 349 -7.22 21.42 -55.23
C VAL A 349 -6.08 20.58 -55.83
N ARG A 350 -5.08 21.23 -56.43
CA ARG A 350 -3.91 20.55 -56.99
C ARG A 350 -3.06 19.90 -55.90
N ARG A 351 -2.89 20.56 -54.76
CA ARG A 351 -2.17 20.03 -53.60
C ARG A 351 -2.88 18.81 -53.01
N PHE A 352 -4.19 18.89 -52.85
CA PHE A 352 -5.03 17.79 -52.37
C PHE A 352 -4.89 16.55 -53.26
N ARG A 353 -4.96 16.70 -54.59
CA ARG A 353 -4.81 15.58 -55.54
C ARG A 353 -3.41 14.95 -55.55
N ARG A 354 -2.36 15.73 -55.24
CA ARG A 354 -0.96 15.25 -55.23
C ARG A 354 -0.57 14.59 -53.92
N LYS A 355 -1.35 14.78 -52.84
CA LYS A 355 -1.04 14.26 -51.51
C LYS A 355 -1.98 13.12 -51.14
N PRO A 356 -1.54 11.85 -51.26
CA PRO A 356 -2.39 10.71 -50.96
C PRO A 356 -2.86 10.69 -49.49
N GLU A 357 -2.09 11.29 -48.58
CA GLU A 357 -2.46 11.42 -47.17
C GLU A 357 -3.71 12.27 -46.98
N LEU A 358 -3.87 13.36 -47.74
CA LEU A 358 -5.06 14.21 -47.68
C LEU A 358 -6.30 13.51 -48.25
N GLY A 359 -6.11 12.60 -49.20
CA GLY A 359 -7.19 11.76 -49.74
C GLY A 359 -7.89 10.92 -48.66
N LEU A 360 -7.16 10.49 -47.63
CA LEU A 360 -7.71 9.69 -46.51
C LEU A 360 -8.84 10.41 -45.77
N LEU A 361 -8.83 11.75 -45.74
CA LEU A 361 -9.85 12.57 -45.07
C LEU A 361 -11.23 12.44 -45.70
N VAL A 362 -11.31 12.01 -46.97
CA VAL A 362 -12.56 11.87 -47.73
C VAL A 362 -12.83 10.41 -48.11
N SER A 363 -11.80 9.55 -48.15
CA SER A 363 -11.95 8.13 -48.47
C SER A 363 -12.86 7.39 -47.50
N SER A 364 -13.65 6.45 -48.04
CA SER A 364 -14.46 5.53 -47.24
C SER A 364 -13.56 4.58 -46.42
N THR A 365 -14.09 4.03 -45.32
CA THR A 365 -13.35 3.05 -44.49
C THR A 365 -12.97 1.80 -45.29
N GLU A 366 -13.79 1.39 -46.25
CA GLU A 366 -13.51 0.27 -47.15
C GLU A 366 -12.37 0.55 -48.12
N ASP A 367 -12.29 1.77 -48.65
CA ASP A 367 -11.23 2.14 -49.58
C ASP A 367 -9.88 2.28 -48.87
N ILE A 368 -9.91 2.76 -47.62
CA ILE A 368 -8.72 2.82 -46.77
C ILE A 368 -8.17 1.42 -46.48
N LYS A 369 -9.03 0.41 -46.30
CA LYS A 369 -8.63 -1.00 -46.12
C LYS A 369 -7.98 -1.61 -47.38
N LYS A 370 -8.27 -1.07 -48.57
CA LYS A 370 -7.67 -1.53 -49.84
C LYS A 370 -6.27 -0.96 -50.09
N ILE A 371 -5.83 0.01 -49.28
CA ILE A 371 -4.49 0.59 -49.39
C ILE A 371 -3.44 -0.47 -49.02
N SER A 372 -2.47 -0.70 -49.90
CA SER A 372 -1.43 -1.69 -49.67
C SER A 372 -0.51 -1.29 -48.50
N PRO A 373 0.09 -2.27 -47.79
CA PRO A 373 1.06 -1.98 -46.73
C PRO A 373 2.25 -1.12 -47.21
N TYR A 374 2.67 -1.30 -48.46
CA TYR A 374 3.73 -0.47 -49.08
C TYR A 374 3.31 1.00 -49.16
N ASN A 375 2.07 1.27 -49.56
CA ASN A 375 1.55 2.64 -49.64
C ASN A 375 1.45 3.28 -48.25
N TRP A 376 1.05 2.53 -47.22
CA TRP A 376 1.04 3.02 -45.83
C TRP A 376 2.42 3.41 -45.32
N ARG A 377 3.45 2.59 -45.60
CA ARG A 377 4.84 2.89 -45.23
C ARG A 377 5.39 4.14 -45.91
N ASN A 378 4.90 4.45 -47.10
CA ASN A 378 5.31 5.62 -47.86
C ASN A 378 4.54 6.90 -47.49
N MET A 379 3.51 6.82 -46.64
CA MET A 379 2.80 8.01 -46.18
C MET A 379 3.69 8.83 -45.25
N GLY A 380 3.72 10.14 -45.49
CA GLY A 380 4.59 11.06 -44.74
C GLY A 380 3.83 12.25 -44.16
N CYS A 381 4.39 12.81 -43.09
CA CYS A 381 3.88 14.07 -42.53
C CYS A 381 4.42 15.34 -43.24
N SER A 382 5.25 15.17 -44.28
CA SER A 382 5.97 16.28 -44.89
C SER A 382 5.04 17.23 -45.66
N GLY A 383 5.09 18.52 -45.32
CA GLY A 383 4.25 19.58 -45.91
C GLY A 383 2.76 19.46 -45.61
N LEU A 384 2.37 18.68 -44.60
CA LEU A 384 1.03 18.71 -44.01
C LEU A 384 0.98 19.81 -42.94
N THR A 385 -0.11 20.56 -42.92
CA THR A 385 -0.35 21.60 -41.91
C THR A 385 -0.81 20.96 -40.60
N GLU A 386 -0.68 21.68 -39.49
CA GLU A 386 -1.13 21.19 -38.17
C GLU A 386 -2.63 20.83 -38.17
N GLN A 387 -3.44 21.63 -38.86
CA GLN A 387 -4.87 21.42 -39.06
C GLN A 387 -5.16 20.08 -39.76
N GLU A 388 -4.40 19.75 -40.81
CA GLU A 388 -4.55 18.50 -41.57
C GLU A 388 -4.14 17.29 -40.74
N LEU A 389 -3.02 17.38 -40.05
CA LEU A 389 -2.52 16.33 -39.17
C LEU A 389 -3.54 16.00 -38.07
N ARG A 390 -4.18 17.01 -37.47
CA ARG A 390 -5.23 16.82 -36.46
C ARG A 390 -6.50 16.19 -37.05
N CYS A 391 -6.90 16.56 -38.25
CA CYS A 391 -8.02 15.92 -38.95
C CYS A 391 -7.72 14.44 -39.28
N LEU A 392 -6.48 14.14 -39.69
CA LEU A 392 -6.04 12.78 -39.97
C LEU A 392 -6.05 11.92 -38.71
N LEU A 393 -5.65 12.46 -37.55
CA LEU A 393 -5.75 11.71 -36.29
C LEU A 393 -7.18 11.30 -35.94
N VAL A 394 -8.18 12.15 -36.20
CA VAL A 394 -9.58 11.77 -36.00
C VAL A 394 -9.96 10.65 -36.96
N ARG A 395 -9.62 10.81 -38.25
CA ARG A 395 -9.94 9.83 -39.29
C ARG A 395 -9.34 8.44 -39.00
N LEU A 396 -8.09 8.40 -38.57
CA LEU A 396 -7.34 7.19 -38.22
C LEU A 396 -7.66 6.68 -36.79
N GLY A 397 -8.46 7.42 -36.03
CA GLY A 397 -8.98 7.04 -34.72
C GLY A 397 -10.34 6.35 -34.78
N GLU A 398 -10.99 6.33 -35.94
CA GLU A 398 -12.32 5.72 -36.10
C GLU A 398 -12.28 4.18 -35.93
N PRO A 399 -13.34 3.58 -35.36
CA PRO A 399 -13.42 2.14 -35.22
C PRO A 399 -13.42 1.45 -36.60
N GLY A 400 -12.63 0.39 -36.73
CA GLY A 400 -12.51 -0.38 -37.98
C GLY A 400 -11.40 0.09 -38.94
N MET A 401 -10.52 0.99 -38.50
CA MET A 401 -9.28 1.31 -39.22
C MET A 401 -8.30 0.12 -39.27
N PRO A 402 -7.56 -0.05 -40.37
CA PRO A 402 -6.56 -1.11 -40.50
C PRO A 402 -5.37 -0.89 -39.55
N GLY A 403 -4.85 -1.94 -38.92
CA GLY A 403 -3.67 -1.85 -38.05
C GLY A 403 -2.40 -1.37 -38.77
N GLN A 404 -2.34 -1.50 -40.10
CA GLN A 404 -1.27 -0.92 -40.93
C GLN A 404 -1.19 0.61 -40.82
N ALA A 405 -2.27 1.29 -40.39
CA ALA A 405 -2.29 2.73 -40.19
C ALA A 405 -1.62 3.18 -38.88
N ASP A 406 -1.33 2.27 -37.95
CA ASP A 406 -0.85 2.62 -36.61
C ASP A 406 0.54 3.27 -36.63
N GLU A 407 1.43 2.84 -37.52
CA GLU A 407 2.75 3.47 -37.70
C GLU A 407 2.62 4.92 -38.19
N PHE A 408 1.75 5.17 -39.17
CA PHE A 408 1.49 6.51 -39.67
C PHE A 408 0.81 7.39 -38.61
N LYS A 409 -0.14 6.83 -37.84
CA LYS A 409 -0.78 7.51 -36.71
C LYS A 409 0.23 7.91 -35.63
N LYS A 410 1.17 7.02 -35.27
CA LYS A 410 2.28 7.32 -34.35
C LYS A 410 3.16 8.45 -34.87
N MET A 411 3.47 8.45 -36.17
CA MET A 411 4.25 9.53 -36.80
C MET A 411 3.54 10.89 -36.70
N ILE A 412 2.22 10.92 -36.90
CA ILE A 412 1.43 12.15 -36.75
C ILE A 412 1.41 12.64 -35.29
N ILE A 413 1.23 11.72 -34.32
CA ILE A 413 1.27 12.06 -32.89
C ILE A 413 2.64 12.65 -32.53
N ALA A 414 3.74 12.02 -32.96
CA ALA A 414 5.09 12.52 -32.73
C ALA A 414 5.31 13.91 -33.34
N ARG A 415 4.73 14.18 -34.51
CA ARG A 415 4.85 15.47 -35.19
C ARG A 415 4.07 16.60 -34.50
N LEU A 416 2.88 16.30 -33.97
CA LEU A 416 2.07 17.27 -33.22
C LEU A 416 2.60 17.50 -31.80
N GLY A 417 3.30 16.50 -31.24
CA GLY A 417 3.87 16.57 -29.91
C GLY A 417 2.80 16.66 -28.81
N THR A 418 3.25 17.06 -27.61
CA THR A 418 2.42 17.12 -26.39
C THR A 418 1.77 18.50 -26.15
N LYS A 419 2.03 19.47 -27.02
CA LYS A 419 1.48 20.83 -26.87
C LYS A 419 0.03 20.88 -27.34
N SER A 420 -0.88 21.14 -26.40
CA SER A 420 -2.27 21.45 -26.74
C SER A 420 -2.36 22.83 -27.41
N PRO A 421 -3.12 22.96 -28.50
CA PRO A 421 -3.27 24.24 -29.19
C PRO A 421 -4.14 25.18 -28.34
N THR A 422 -3.84 26.48 -28.37
CA THR A 422 -4.67 27.48 -27.67
C THR A 422 -6.02 27.65 -28.35
N ASP A 423 -7.03 28.16 -27.65
CA ASP A 423 -8.37 28.34 -28.22
C ASP A 423 -8.37 29.23 -29.47
N ALA A 424 -7.50 30.25 -29.52
CA ALA A 424 -7.31 31.07 -30.71
C ALA A 424 -6.75 30.28 -31.90
N GLN A 425 -5.80 29.36 -31.66
CA GLN A 425 -5.26 28.46 -32.68
C GLN A 425 -6.33 27.45 -33.15
N VAL A 426 -7.15 26.93 -32.23
CA VAL A 426 -8.26 26.03 -32.58
C VAL A 426 -9.26 26.75 -33.49
N LEU A 427 -9.65 27.98 -33.16
CA LEU A 427 -10.56 28.78 -33.98
C LEU A 427 -10.00 29.06 -35.38
N ALA A 428 -8.70 29.38 -35.47
CA ALA A 428 -8.02 29.56 -36.77
C ALA A 428 -8.03 28.26 -37.58
N MET A 429 -7.72 27.12 -36.95
CA MET A 429 -7.76 25.79 -37.57
C MET A 429 -9.18 25.28 -37.87
N CYS A 430 -10.23 25.89 -37.32
CA CYS A 430 -11.59 25.57 -37.71
C CYS A 430 -12.02 26.20 -39.04
N SER A 431 -11.22 27.15 -39.55
CA SER A 431 -11.51 27.89 -40.79
C SER A 431 -10.66 27.38 -41.97
N PRO A 432 -11.19 27.39 -43.21
CA PRO A 432 -10.43 26.92 -44.35
C PRO A 432 -9.28 27.89 -44.71
N PRO A 433 -8.13 27.38 -45.19
CA PRO A 433 -7.03 28.19 -45.67
C PRO A 433 -7.51 29.18 -46.75
N GLY A 434 -7.27 30.48 -46.55
CA GLY A 434 -7.61 31.53 -47.52
C GLY A 434 -8.94 32.27 -47.30
N ALA A 435 -9.76 31.89 -46.31
CA ALA A 435 -11.01 32.60 -45.99
C ALA A 435 -10.83 34.06 -45.52
N ALA A 436 -9.61 34.48 -45.15
CA ALA A 436 -9.31 35.82 -44.63
C ALA A 436 -9.08 36.91 -45.70
N LYS A 437 -9.34 36.66 -46.98
CA LYS A 437 -9.29 37.69 -48.04
C LYS A 437 -10.69 38.07 -48.52
N ALA A 438 -11.46 38.77 -47.68
CA ALA A 438 -12.51 39.64 -48.19
C ALA A 438 -11.86 40.97 -48.66
N PRO A 439 -12.08 41.43 -49.90
CA PRO A 439 -11.59 42.75 -50.32
C PRO A 439 -12.28 43.85 -49.49
N PRO A 440 -11.57 44.93 -49.10
CA PRO A 440 -12.19 46.05 -48.41
C PRO A 440 -13.30 46.67 -49.29
N PRO A 441 -14.41 47.15 -48.69
CA PRO A 441 -15.51 47.74 -49.45
C PRO A 441 -15.00 48.94 -50.27
N PRO A 442 -15.51 49.14 -51.50
CA PRO A 442 -15.08 50.25 -52.33
C PRO A 442 -15.39 51.60 -51.64
N PRO A 443 -14.51 52.60 -51.75
CA PRO A 443 -14.73 53.89 -51.15
C PRO A 443 -16.00 54.55 -51.71
N PRO A 444 -16.75 55.31 -50.89
CA PRO A 444 -17.97 55.97 -51.33
C PRO A 444 -17.66 56.93 -52.48
N GLN A 445 -18.38 56.79 -53.59
CA GLN A 445 -18.32 57.75 -54.69
C GLN A 445 -18.90 59.07 -54.20
N ILE A 446 -18.04 60.08 -54.09
CA ILE A 446 -18.43 61.47 -53.88
C ILE A 446 -18.94 61.98 -55.23
N GLY A 447 -20.25 62.29 -55.29
CA GLY A 447 -20.89 62.99 -56.40
C GLY A 447 -20.77 64.50 -56.26
#